data_AF-A0A8T3W9P6-F1
#
_entry.id   AF-A0A8T3W9P6-F1
#
_cell.length_a   1.000
_cell.length_b   1.000
_cell.length_c   1.000
_cell.angle_alpha   90.00
_cell.angle_beta   90.00
_cell.angle_gamma   90.00
#
_symmetry.space_group_name_H-M   'P 1'
#
loop_
_entity.id
_entity.type
_entity.pdbx_description
1 polymer ?
#
loop_
_entity_poly.entity_id
_entity_poly.type
_entity_poly.pdbx_seq_one_letter_code
_entity_poly.pdbx_strand_id
1 'polypeptide(L)'
;MELKTVGFDLIGEQDRKDFEKIFGEYSRKIERKLKNISSFILYLKDYSKEGKRNRYSLHLRAISPAGKTFEASAIDWDFKRTLHKIFTKMENLLEKEFHLSDQHQK
;
A
#
# COMPACT_ATOMS: atom_id res chain seq x y z
N MET A 1 8.23 -11.30 -3.42
CA MET A 1 7.62 -9.99 -3.72
C MET A 1 8.61 -8.89 -3.35
N GLU A 2 8.86 -7.92 -4.23
CA GLU A 2 9.78 -6.81 -3.93
C GLU A 2 9.02 -5.61 -3.32
N LEU A 3 9.64 -4.90 -2.38
CA LEU A 3 9.14 -3.64 -1.83
C LEU A 3 10.10 -2.50 -2.18
N LYS A 4 9.56 -1.41 -2.73
CA LYS A 4 10.25 -0.14 -2.94
C LYS A 4 9.51 0.96 -2.19
N THR A 5 10.22 1.75 -1.41
CA THR A 5 9.69 2.93 -0.73
C THR A 5 10.31 4.20 -1.31
N VAL A 6 9.52 5.26 -1.45
CA VAL A 6 9.97 6.56 -1.99
C VAL A 6 9.49 7.65 -1.04
N GLY A 7 10.42 8.50 -0.57
CA GLY A 7 10.12 9.59 0.38
C GLY A 7 10.10 9.17 1.86
N PHE A 8 10.45 7.92 2.17
CA PHE A 8 10.48 7.37 3.54
C PHE A 8 11.70 7.79 4.36
N ASP A 9 12.54 8.66 3.82
CA ASP A 9 13.66 9.27 4.55
C ASP A 9 13.19 10.44 5.44
N LEU A 10 11.95 10.91 5.22
CA LEU A 10 11.34 12.04 5.95
C LEU A 10 10.55 11.61 7.19
N ILE A 11 10.30 10.30 7.35
CA ILE A 11 9.51 9.77 8.47
C ILE A 11 10.40 9.43 9.66
N GLY A 12 9.87 9.57 10.88
CA GLY A 12 10.59 9.23 12.10
C GLY A 12 10.79 7.72 12.29
N GLU A 13 11.66 7.34 13.23
CA GLU A 13 11.94 5.94 13.55
C GLU A 13 10.68 5.16 13.96
N GLN A 14 9.79 5.79 14.72
CA GLN A 14 8.53 5.19 15.14
C GLN A 14 7.62 4.87 13.94
N ASP A 15 7.46 5.83 13.02
CA ASP A 15 6.69 5.63 11.79
C ASP A 15 7.30 4.50 10.94
N ARG A 16 8.63 4.41 10.86
CA ARG A 16 9.31 3.33 10.14
C ARG A 16 9.03 1.95 10.77
N LYS A 17 9.04 1.83 12.10
CA LYS A 17 8.67 0.58 12.80
C LYS A 17 7.21 0.20 12.56
N ASP A 18 6.30 1.16 12.63
CA ASP A 18 4.89 0.93 12.32
C ASP A 18 4.70 0.51 10.86
N PHE A 19 5.45 1.10 9.92
CA PHE A 19 5.46 0.69 8.52
C PHE A 19 5.89 -0.77 8.33
N GLU A 20 7.05 -1.15 8.85
CA GLU A 20 7.59 -2.51 8.68
C GLU A 20 6.63 -3.56 9.24
N LYS A 21 6.04 -3.28 10.41
CA LYS A 21 5.03 -4.15 11.01
C LYS A 21 3.79 -4.29 10.13
N ILE A 22 3.19 -3.17 9.72
CA ILE A 22 1.96 -3.17 8.92
C ILE A 22 2.22 -3.80 7.55
N PHE A 23 3.34 -3.47 6.91
CA PHE A 23 3.71 -4.06 5.64
C PHE A 23 3.88 -5.58 5.77
N GLY A 24 4.55 -6.08 6.81
CA GLY A 24 4.68 -7.51 7.08
C GLY A 24 3.33 -8.24 7.21
N GLU A 25 2.35 -7.62 7.87
CA GLU A 25 1.00 -8.17 8.01
C GLU A 25 0.24 -8.19 6.67
N TYR A 26 0.24 -7.08 5.92
CA TYR A 26 -0.50 -6.98 4.66
C TYR A 26 0.17 -7.71 3.51
N SER A 27 1.49 -7.68 3.41
CA SER A 27 2.25 -8.46 2.42
C SER A 27 1.87 -9.93 2.48
N ARG A 28 1.91 -10.52 3.67
CA ARG A 28 1.53 -11.92 3.87
C ARG A 28 0.06 -12.19 3.52
N LYS A 29 -0.86 -11.26 3.81
CA LYS A 29 -2.28 -11.39 3.41
C LYS A 29 -2.44 -11.35 1.89
N ILE A 30 -1.79 -10.38 1.24
CA ILE A 30 -1.86 -10.19 -0.21
C ILE A 30 -1.21 -11.38 -0.91
N GLU A 31 -0.02 -11.82 -0.51
CA GLU A 31 0.64 -13.00 -1.07
C GLU A 31 -0.22 -14.26 -0.96
N ARG A 32 -0.93 -14.44 0.17
CA ARG A 32 -1.85 -15.58 0.36
C ARG A 32 -3.05 -15.53 -0.57
N LYS A 33 -3.66 -14.35 -0.73
CA LYS A 33 -4.85 -14.18 -1.57
C LYS A 33 -4.50 -14.14 -3.06
N LEU A 34 -3.31 -13.63 -3.40
CA LEU A 34 -2.95 -13.17 -4.72
C LEU A 34 -1.50 -13.54 -5.01
N LYS A 35 -1.32 -14.74 -5.57
CA LYS A 35 0.00 -15.29 -5.93
C LYS A 35 0.71 -14.51 -7.05
N ASN A 36 0.07 -13.49 -7.61
CA ASN A 36 0.46 -12.80 -8.84
C ASN A 36 0.79 -11.31 -8.62
N ILE A 37 1.46 -10.95 -7.51
CA ILE A 37 2.05 -9.62 -7.33
C ILE A 37 3.58 -9.75 -7.32
N SER A 38 4.24 -9.06 -8.24
CA SER A 38 5.70 -9.06 -8.37
C SER A 38 6.33 -8.02 -7.44
N SER A 39 5.75 -6.82 -7.40
CA SER A 39 6.34 -5.70 -6.66
C SER A 39 5.29 -4.74 -6.08
N PHE A 40 5.66 -4.12 -4.97
CA PHE A 40 4.98 -2.99 -4.36
C PHE A 40 5.88 -1.76 -4.36
N ILE A 41 5.32 -0.61 -4.75
CA ILE A 41 5.99 0.68 -4.66
C ILE A 41 5.11 1.63 -3.84
N LEU A 42 5.62 2.06 -2.68
CA LEU A 42 4.92 2.97 -1.78
C LEU A 42 5.59 4.34 -1.81
N TYR A 43 4.84 5.35 -2.25
CA TYR A 43 5.28 6.74 -2.31
C TYR A 43 4.66 7.54 -1.17
N LEU A 44 5.49 8.29 -0.44
CA LEU A 44 5.07 9.39 0.40
C LEU A 44 5.12 10.67 -0.44
N LYS A 45 3.95 11.11 -0.93
CA LYS A 45 3.85 12.26 -1.85
C LYS A 45 3.87 13.60 -1.13
N ASP A 46 3.29 13.65 0.06
CA ASP A 46 3.23 14.86 0.86
C ASP A 46 3.39 14.52 2.34
N TYR A 47 4.17 15.38 2.99
CA TYR A 47 4.40 15.43 4.41
C TYR A 47 4.32 16.92 4.81
N SER A 48 3.11 17.37 5.10
CA SER A 48 2.85 18.76 5.50
C SER A 48 2.62 18.85 7.01
N LYS A 49 3.31 19.79 7.65
CA LYS A 49 3.17 20.10 9.08
C LYS A 49 2.16 21.24 9.25
N GLU A 50 1.02 20.97 9.88
CA GLU A 50 0.09 22.01 10.33
C GLU A 50 0.07 22.02 11.87
N GLY A 51 0.78 22.99 12.46
CA GLY A 51 0.99 23.06 13.91
C GLY A 51 1.73 21.84 14.46
N LYS A 52 1.05 21.02 15.29
CA LYS A 52 1.59 19.79 15.88
C LYS A 52 1.25 18.51 15.10
N ARG A 53 0.49 18.61 14.01
CA ARG A 53 0.02 17.44 13.24
C ARG A 53 0.69 17.38 11.88
N ASN A 54 1.03 16.17 11.44
CA ASN A 54 1.58 15.91 10.12
C ASN A 54 0.47 15.30 9.25
N ARG A 55 0.24 15.87 8.08
CA ARG A 55 -0.62 15.25 7.07
C ARG A 55 0.24 14.35 6.20
N TYR A 56 -0.16 13.09 6.08
CA TYR A 56 0.52 12.07 5.29
C TYR A 56 -0.31 11.76 4.04
N SER A 57 0.30 11.92 2.87
CA SER A 57 -0.30 11.52 1.59
C SER A 57 0.49 10.33 1.02
N LEU A 58 -0.11 9.15 1.07
CA LEU A 58 0.49 7.91 0.60
C LEU A 58 -0.12 7.46 -0.72
N HIS A 59 0.72 6.88 -1.58
CA HIS A 59 0.33 6.28 -2.84
C HIS A 59 1.00 4.91 -3.00
N LEU A 60 0.22 3.85 -3.14
CA LEU A 60 0.70 2.48 -3.28
C LEU A 60 0.43 2.01 -4.70
N ARG A 61 1.46 1.52 -5.35
CA ARG A 61 1.40 0.87 -6.66
C ARG A 61 1.76 -0.60 -6.48
N ALA A 62 0.89 -1.50 -6.91
CA ALA A 62 1.17 -2.93 -7.04
C ALA A 62 1.36 -3.27 -8.51
N ILE A 63 2.33 -4.12 -8.82
CA ILE A 63 2.58 -4.57 -10.19
C ILE A 63 2.44 -6.09 -10.21
N SER A 64 1.69 -6.62 -11.16
CA SER A 64 1.60 -8.06 -11.39
C SER A 64 2.74 -8.55 -12.29
N PRO A 65 3.07 -9.85 -12.28
CA PRO A 65 4.02 -10.45 -13.23
C PRO A 65 3.62 -10.23 -14.70
N ALA A 66 2.31 -10.11 -14.99
CA ALA A 66 1.79 -9.82 -16.32
C ALA A 66 1.91 -8.33 -16.72
N GLY A 67 2.52 -7.49 -15.89
CA GLY A 67 2.69 -6.05 -16.12
C GLY A 67 1.46 -5.20 -15.79
N LYS A 68 0.38 -5.79 -15.27
CA LYS A 68 -0.81 -5.04 -14.84
C LYS A 68 -0.50 -4.27 -13.56
N THR A 69 -0.82 -2.98 -13.57
CA THR A 69 -0.58 -2.09 -12.43
C THR A 69 -1.88 -1.78 -11.71
N PHE A 70 -1.81 -1.81 -10.39
CA PHE A 70 -2.89 -1.45 -9.49
C PHE A 70 -2.44 -0.29 -8.61
N GLU A 71 -3.32 0.68 -8.39
CA GLU A 71 -2.96 1.89 -7.66
C GLU A 71 -4.00 2.20 -6.59
N ALA A 72 -3.53 2.58 -5.42
CA ALA A 72 -4.35 3.06 -4.32
C ALA A 72 -3.69 4.29 -3.70
N SER A 73 -4.51 5.19 -3.16
CA SER A 73 -4.03 6.37 -2.43
C SER A 73 -4.85 6.61 -1.17
N ALA A 74 -4.19 7.17 -0.16
CA ALA A 74 -4.81 7.55 1.10
C ALA A 74 -4.15 8.80 1.67
N ILE A 75 -4.96 9.62 2.32
CA ILE A 75 -4.53 10.82 3.03
C ILE A 75 -5.15 10.77 4.42
N ASP A 76 -4.34 11.00 5.45
CA ASP A 76 -4.76 11.15 6.84
C ASP A 76 -3.72 11.96 7.64
N TRP A 77 -4.05 12.28 8.89
CA TRP A 77 -3.15 12.97 9.83
C TRP A 77 -2.32 12.02 10.69
N ASP A 78 -2.58 10.72 10.56
CA ASP A 78 -1.91 9.64 11.27
C ASP A 78 -1.31 8.67 10.25
N PHE A 79 0.01 8.49 10.31
CA PHE A 79 0.75 7.66 9.36
C PHE A 79 0.27 6.21 9.36
N LYS A 80 0.10 5.64 10.56
CA LYS A 80 -0.34 4.26 10.77
C LYS A 80 -1.73 4.02 10.19
N ARG A 81 -2.65 4.93 10.47
CA ARG A 81 -4.01 4.89 9.94
C ARG A 81 -4.01 5.01 8.41
N THR A 82 -3.16 5.89 7.86
CA THR A 82 -3.01 6.06 6.42
C THR A 82 -2.51 4.77 5.76
N LEU A 83 -1.55 4.08 6.38
CA LEU A 83 -1.04 2.78 5.91
C LEU A 83 -2.13 1.71 5.90
N HIS A 84 -2.86 1.51 6.99
CA HIS A 84 -3.97 0.54 7.01
C HIS A 84 -5.00 0.86 5.92
N LYS A 85 -5.36 2.14 5.76
CA LYS A 85 -6.34 2.58 4.78
C LYS A 85 -5.90 2.30 3.34
N ILE A 86 -4.64 2.56 3.01
CA ILE A 86 -4.13 2.34 1.64
C ILE A 86 -3.98 0.84 1.33
N PHE A 87 -3.51 0.03 2.28
CA PHE A 87 -3.39 -1.41 2.08
C PHE A 87 -4.76 -2.09 2.00
N THR A 88 -5.73 -1.73 2.83
CA THR A 88 -7.10 -2.26 2.73
C THR A 88 -7.75 -1.88 1.39
N LYS A 89 -7.54 -0.65 0.91
CA LYS A 89 -7.99 -0.25 -0.44
C LYS A 89 -7.37 -1.12 -1.52
N MET A 90 -6.06 -1.37 -1.44
CA MET A 90 -5.35 -2.21 -2.39
C MET A 90 -5.85 -3.66 -2.35
N GLU A 91 -6.04 -4.21 -1.16
CA GLU A 91 -6.60 -5.55 -0.97
C GLU A 91 -7.98 -5.67 -1.64
N ASN A 92 -8.90 -4.73 -1.36
CA ASN A 92 -10.24 -4.72 -1.97
C ASN A 92 -10.20 -4.58 -3.49
N LEU A 93 -9.29 -3.75 -4.01
CA LEU A 93 -9.14 -3.53 -5.45
C LEU A 93 -8.66 -4.79 -6.15
N LEU A 94 -7.65 -5.45 -5.57
CA LEU A 94 -7.16 -6.71 -6.09
C LEU A 94 -8.22 -7.81 -5.95
N GLU A 95 -8.88 -7.94 -4.81
CA GLU A 95 -9.94 -8.93 -4.62
C GLU A 95 -11.04 -8.77 -5.67
N LYS A 96 -11.49 -7.53 -5.92
CA LYS A 96 -12.46 -7.24 -6.99
C LYS A 96 -11.95 -7.64 -8.37
N GLU A 97 -10.71 -7.29 -8.71
CA GLU A 97 -10.18 -7.60 -10.04
C GLU A 97 -10.05 -9.10 -10.28
N PHE A 98 -9.50 -9.84 -9.32
CA PHE A 98 -9.27 -11.27 -9.47
C PHE A 98 -10.58 -12.06 -9.37
N HIS A 99 -11.54 -11.64 -8.54
CA HIS A 99 -12.88 -12.26 -8.52
C HIS A 99 -13.66 -12.02 -9.82
N LEU A 100 -13.55 -10.81 -10.42
CA LEU A 100 -14.14 -10.54 -11.74
C LEU A 100 -13.44 -11.32 -12.86
N SER A 101 -12.15 -11.59 -12.71
CA SER A 101 -11.38 -12.42 -13.66
C SER A 101 -11.86 -13.87 -13.66
N ASP A 102 -12.12 -14.46 -12.49
CA ASP A 102 -12.66 -15.82 -12.37
C ASP A 102 -14.11 -15.93 -12.88
N GLN A 103 -14.91 -14.86 -12.78
CA GLN A 103 -16.29 -14.87 -13.27
C GLN A 103 -16.44 -14.77 -14.79
N HIS A 104 -15.46 -14.21 -15.51
CA HIS A 104 -15.51 -14.06 -16.97
C HIS A 104 -15.08 -15.32 -17.75
N GLN A 105 -14.79 -16.43 -17.07
CA GLN A 105 -14.33 -17.67 -17.70
C GLN A 105 -15.43 -18.72 -17.96
N LYS A 106 -16.68 -18.28 -18.20
CA LYS A 106 -17.79 -19.16 -18.60
C LYS A 106 -18.29 -18.88 -20.01
#